data_AF-B7PKI7-F1
#
_entry.id   AF-B7PKI7-F1
#
_cell.length_a   1.000
_cell.length_b   1.000
_cell.length_c   1.000
_cell.angle_alpha   90.00
_cell.angle_beta   90.00
_cell.angle_gamma   90.00
#
_symmetry.space_group_name_H-M   'P 1'
#
loop_
_entity.id
_entity.type
_entity.pdbx_description
1 polymer ?
#
loop_
_entity_poly.entity_id
_entity_poly.type
_entity_poly.pdbx_seq_one_letter_code
_entity_poly.pdbx_strand_id
1 'polypeptide(L)'
;ELVKTNRFNATQYIGGLDGLVMALTSVALLDLAEIYESDVKTVSHFITIRCVAELLGSLIGGKLYDTYNTQVISILTMLMAFGTVLMIPISGTLALALAMVFIGGLSFGAFDTGANVWTIRLWPENSSPALQVYHLSFGIGSLGLVMALTSVALLDLAEIYESDVKTVSHFITIRCVAELLGSLIGGKLYDTYNTQVVTILTMLMAFGTVLLIPISGTLALALAMVFVGGLSFGAFDTGANVWTMRLWPENSNPALQVYHLSFGIGSLAAPLLAEPFLSTLASSSSEPLDATFNDTVDFLNDTVHVWTQRKNATSKESRIQYAFGIASGFYLIPLVSMIALYLVDNGDFKLQDTTPTEVSSGEKEAADNARFTRVLLTLLCAHISVYVALECTTGQMLTAYAVKCDLHLTKSSASHLTAVYFSSFAASRIMAAIMLVVSHIILAVAATLLLIWGSSLEIVLW
;
A
#
# COMPACT_ATOMS: atom_id res chain seq x y z
N GLU A 1 -8.98 -36.21 15.73
CA GLU A 1 -9.91 -35.07 15.55
C GLU A 1 -9.25 -33.69 15.74
N LEU A 2 -8.30 -33.49 16.66
CA LEU A 2 -7.59 -32.20 16.81
C LEU A 2 -6.81 -31.68 15.57
N VAL A 3 -6.42 -32.56 14.65
CA VAL A 3 -5.70 -32.19 13.41
C VAL A 3 -6.64 -31.57 12.35
N LYS A 4 -7.95 -31.82 12.42
CA LYS A 4 -8.92 -31.20 11.50
C LYS A 4 -9.29 -29.78 11.90
N THR A 5 -9.23 -29.45 13.20
CA THR A 5 -9.61 -28.14 13.73
C THR A 5 -8.58 -27.06 13.40
N ASN A 6 -7.28 -27.39 13.37
CA ASN A 6 -6.22 -26.43 13.04
C ASN A 6 -6.07 -26.12 11.54
N ARG A 7 -6.57 -26.99 10.64
CA ARG A 7 -6.55 -26.71 9.20
C ARG A 7 -7.58 -25.65 8.78
N PHE A 8 -8.62 -25.44 9.58
CA PHE A 8 -9.69 -24.49 9.27
C PHE A 8 -9.29 -23.03 9.52
N ASN A 9 -8.31 -22.77 10.39
CA ASN A 9 -7.88 -21.42 10.73
C ASN A 9 -6.91 -20.80 9.71
N ALA A 10 -6.19 -21.61 8.92
CA ALA A 10 -5.27 -21.10 7.89
C ALA A 10 -6.03 -20.52 6.68
N THR A 11 -7.19 -21.09 6.34
CA THR A 11 -8.03 -20.66 5.21
C THR A 11 -8.70 -19.29 5.44
N GLN A 12 -8.71 -18.78 6.67
CA GLN A 12 -9.36 -17.51 7.00
C GLN A 12 -8.50 -16.27 6.71
N TYR A 13 -7.17 -16.42 6.57
CA TYR A 13 -6.24 -15.28 6.45
C TYR A 13 -5.95 -14.84 5.00
N ILE A 14 -6.32 -15.64 3.99
CA ILE A 14 -6.10 -15.31 2.57
C ILE A 14 -7.29 -14.56 1.96
N GLY A 15 -8.43 -14.52 2.65
CA GLY A 15 -9.62 -13.77 2.24
C GLY A 15 -9.42 -12.26 2.06
N GLY A 16 -8.27 -11.70 2.51
CA GLY A 16 -7.92 -10.30 2.28
C GLY A 16 -7.49 -9.97 0.85
N LEU A 17 -6.79 -10.88 0.16
CA LEU A 17 -6.43 -10.70 -1.24
C LEU A 17 -7.66 -10.88 -2.15
N ASP A 18 -8.51 -11.86 -1.82
CA ASP A 18 -9.83 -12.06 -2.45
C ASP A 18 -10.75 -10.86 -2.24
N GLY A 19 -10.78 -10.30 -1.02
CA GLY A 19 -11.53 -9.09 -0.71
C GLY A 19 -11.10 -7.89 -1.54
N LEU A 20 -9.79 -7.72 -1.78
CA LEU A 20 -9.26 -6.64 -2.62
C LEU A 20 -9.58 -6.84 -4.11
N VAL A 21 -9.45 -8.06 -4.63
CA VAL A 21 -9.82 -8.40 -6.02
C VAL A 21 -11.32 -8.24 -6.25
N MET A 22 -12.14 -8.63 -5.28
CA MET A 22 -13.60 -8.45 -5.28
C MET A 22 -13.98 -6.97 -5.20
N ALA A 23 -13.28 -6.18 -4.38
CA ALA A 23 -13.48 -4.74 -4.31
C ALA A 23 -13.11 -4.05 -5.64
N LEU A 24 -11.97 -4.39 -6.23
CA LEU A 24 -11.55 -3.85 -7.55
C LEU A 24 -12.51 -4.26 -8.67
N THR A 25 -13.01 -5.50 -8.65
CA THR A 25 -14.03 -5.97 -9.62
C THR A 25 -15.35 -5.23 -9.44
N SER A 26 -15.72 -4.86 -8.21
CA SER A 26 -16.94 -4.09 -7.92
C SER A 26 -16.83 -2.63 -8.40
N VAL A 27 -15.64 -2.03 -8.35
CA VAL A 27 -15.36 -0.67 -8.85
C VAL A 27 -15.41 -0.63 -10.38
N ALA A 28 -14.95 -1.69 -11.05
CA ALA A 28 -14.95 -1.80 -12.52
C ALA A 28 -16.32 -2.17 -13.14
N LEU A 29 -17.38 -2.39 -12.34
CA LEU A 29 -18.71 -2.77 -12.85
C LEU A 29 -19.35 -1.70 -13.75
N LEU A 30 -19.12 -0.42 -13.44
CA LEU A 30 -19.67 0.70 -14.20
C LEU A 30 -18.98 0.82 -15.57
N ASP A 31 -17.66 0.73 -15.59
CA ASP A 31 -16.88 0.76 -16.82
C ASP A 31 -17.19 -0.46 -17.71
N LEU A 32 -17.38 -1.64 -17.12
CA LEU A 32 -17.81 -2.84 -17.85
C LEU A 32 -19.24 -2.73 -18.38
N ALA A 33 -20.15 -2.08 -17.65
CA ALA A 33 -21.50 -1.81 -18.13
C ALA A 33 -21.50 -0.86 -19.34
N GLU A 34 -20.60 0.12 -19.35
CA GLU A 34 -20.38 1.02 -20.48
C GLU A 34 -19.75 0.30 -21.68
N ILE A 35 -18.68 -0.49 -21.47
CA ILE A 35 -18.00 -1.25 -22.53
C ILE A 35 -18.94 -2.23 -23.24
N TYR A 36 -19.85 -2.86 -22.50
CA TYR A 36 -20.76 -3.88 -23.03
C TYR A 36 -22.15 -3.36 -23.36
N GLU A 37 -22.38 -2.04 -23.27
CA GLU A 37 -23.69 -1.40 -23.47
C GLU A 37 -24.82 -2.15 -22.75
N SER A 38 -24.58 -2.53 -21.49
CA SER A 38 -25.47 -3.41 -20.72
C SER A 38 -25.81 -2.83 -19.36
N ASP A 39 -26.96 -3.25 -18.81
CA ASP A 39 -27.36 -2.85 -17.47
C ASP A 39 -26.35 -3.34 -16.42
N VAL A 40 -26.08 -2.49 -15.42
CA VAL A 40 -25.23 -2.83 -14.26
C VAL A 40 -25.72 -4.10 -13.56
N LYS A 41 -27.04 -4.36 -13.57
CA LYS A 41 -27.62 -5.61 -13.06
C LYS A 41 -27.14 -6.83 -13.84
N THR A 42 -27.02 -6.73 -15.15
CA THR A 42 -26.54 -7.83 -16.00
C THR A 42 -25.04 -8.05 -15.80
N VAL A 43 -24.25 -6.97 -15.71
CA VAL A 43 -22.80 -7.04 -15.45
C VAL A 43 -22.49 -7.49 -14.02
N SER A 44 -23.39 -7.25 -13.04
CA SER A 44 -23.22 -7.76 -11.67
C SER A 44 -23.13 -9.29 -11.59
N HIS A 45 -23.64 -10.03 -12.60
CA HIS A 45 -23.46 -11.48 -12.69
C HIS A 45 -21.98 -11.87 -12.85
N PHE A 46 -21.08 -10.97 -13.26
CA PHE A 46 -19.63 -11.22 -13.29
C PHE A 46 -19.14 -11.63 -11.90
N ILE A 47 -19.61 -10.96 -10.86
CA ILE A 47 -19.24 -11.27 -9.48
C ILE A 47 -19.74 -12.66 -9.10
N THR A 48 -21.02 -12.94 -9.32
CA THR A 48 -21.62 -14.24 -8.98
C THR A 48 -20.95 -15.40 -9.72
N ILE A 49 -20.73 -15.24 -11.03
CA ILE A 49 -20.08 -16.26 -11.87
C ILE A 49 -18.64 -16.49 -11.44
N ARG A 50 -17.91 -15.41 -11.13
CA ARG A 50 -16.54 -15.48 -10.62
C ARG A 50 -16.49 -16.25 -9.29
N CYS A 51 -17.34 -15.92 -8.33
CA CYS A 51 -17.36 -16.63 -7.03
C CYS A 51 -17.68 -18.12 -7.18
N VAL A 52 -18.68 -18.46 -8.01
CA VAL A 52 -19.02 -19.86 -8.29
C VAL A 52 -17.85 -20.58 -8.97
N ALA A 53 -17.19 -19.91 -9.91
CA ALA A 53 -16.02 -20.44 -10.60
C ALA A 53 -14.82 -20.63 -9.66
N GLU A 54 -14.53 -19.70 -8.75
CA GLU A 54 -13.46 -19.81 -7.76
C GLU A 54 -13.70 -20.99 -6.81
N LEU A 55 -14.94 -21.18 -6.36
CA LEU A 55 -15.31 -22.34 -5.54
C LEU A 55 -15.11 -23.65 -6.30
N LEU A 56 -15.50 -23.72 -7.57
CA LEU A 56 -15.24 -24.89 -8.41
C LEU A 56 -13.75 -25.08 -8.67
N GLY A 57 -13.02 -23.99 -8.87
CA GLY A 57 -11.58 -23.95 -9.11
C GLY A 57 -10.81 -24.52 -7.94
N SER A 58 -11.19 -24.16 -6.72
CA SER A 58 -10.56 -24.68 -5.50
C SER A 58 -10.80 -26.18 -5.30
N LEU A 59 -12.00 -26.67 -5.63
CA LEU A 59 -12.32 -28.11 -5.61
C LEU A 59 -11.49 -28.91 -6.63
N ILE A 60 -11.32 -28.38 -7.84
CA ILE A 60 -10.53 -29.02 -8.90
C ILE A 60 -9.03 -28.90 -8.59
N GLY A 61 -8.61 -27.76 -8.04
CA GLY A 61 -7.26 -27.46 -7.61
C GLY A 61 -6.70 -28.56 -6.72
N GLY A 62 -7.43 -28.98 -5.69
CA GLY A 62 -6.97 -30.05 -4.78
C GLY A 62 -6.52 -31.31 -5.53
N LYS A 63 -7.31 -31.79 -6.50
CA LYS A 63 -6.95 -32.97 -7.33
C LYS A 63 -5.80 -32.69 -8.29
N LEU A 64 -5.75 -31.51 -8.90
CA LEU A 64 -4.66 -31.10 -9.78
C LEU A 64 -3.32 -31.15 -9.04
N TYR A 65 -3.25 -30.56 -7.85
CA TYR A 65 -2.04 -30.48 -7.04
C TYR A 65 -1.61 -31.81 -6.38
N ASP A 66 -2.53 -32.75 -6.26
CA ASP A 66 -2.23 -34.14 -5.86
C ASP A 66 -1.70 -34.98 -7.02
N THR A 67 -2.05 -34.65 -8.27
CA THR A 67 -1.75 -35.48 -9.45
C THR A 67 -0.53 -35.00 -10.24
N TYR A 68 -0.29 -33.70 -10.30
CA TYR A 68 0.77 -33.10 -11.12
C TYR A 68 1.72 -32.21 -10.32
N ASN A 69 2.80 -31.75 -10.96
CA ASN A 69 3.80 -30.90 -10.33
C ASN A 69 3.20 -29.54 -9.90
N THR A 70 3.30 -29.25 -8.60
CA THR A 70 2.75 -28.05 -7.96
C THR A 70 3.27 -26.74 -8.57
N GLN A 71 4.55 -26.65 -8.91
CA GLN A 71 5.11 -25.42 -9.49
C GLN A 71 4.55 -25.17 -10.90
N VAL A 72 4.43 -26.24 -11.70
CA VAL A 72 3.92 -26.15 -13.08
C VAL A 72 2.45 -25.75 -13.10
N ILE A 73 1.61 -26.37 -12.26
CA ILE A 73 0.18 -26.00 -12.19
C ILE A 73 0.01 -24.57 -11.67
N SER A 74 0.79 -24.15 -10.66
CA SER A 74 0.69 -22.79 -10.12
C SER A 74 1.00 -21.74 -11.20
N ILE A 75 2.05 -21.97 -12.01
CA ILE A 75 2.39 -21.07 -13.12
C ILE A 75 1.29 -21.07 -14.19
N LEU A 76 0.79 -22.25 -14.58
CA LEU A 76 -0.25 -22.37 -15.60
C LEU A 76 -1.57 -21.71 -15.17
N THR A 77 -1.98 -21.92 -13.92
CA THR A 77 -3.21 -21.34 -13.35
C THR A 77 -3.08 -19.83 -13.18
N MET A 78 -1.91 -19.33 -12.76
CA MET A 78 -1.65 -17.89 -12.65
C MET A 78 -1.63 -17.20 -14.02
N LEU A 79 -0.97 -17.79 -15.03
CA LEU A 79 -0.97 -17.27 -16.41
C LEU A 79 -2.38 -17.26 -17.01
N MET A 80 -3.17 -18.30 -16.75
CA MET A 80 -4.55 -18.38 -17.22
C MET A 80 -5.45 -17.35 -16.53
N ALA A 81 -5.30 -17.14 -15.22
CA ALA A 81 -6.02 -16.11 -14.48
C ALA A 81 -5.67 -14.69 -14.97
N PHE A 82 -4.39 -14.41 -15.19
CA PHE A 82 -3.96 -13.10 -15.70
C PHE A 82 -4.41 -12.86 -17.15
N GLY A 83 -4.24 -13.86 -18.02
CA GLY A 83 -4.64 -13.78 -19.42
C GLY A 83 -6.15 -13.57 -19.60
N THR A 84 -6.97 -14.22 -18.78
CA THR A 84 -8.43 -14.04 -18.84
C THR A 84 -8.85 -12.65 -18.38
N VAL A 85 -8.24 -12.08 -17.34
CA VAL A 85 -8.54 -10.70 -16.89
C VAL A 85 -8.25 -9.67 -17.99
N LEU A 86 -7.12 -9.79 -18.69
CA LEU A 86 -6.77 -8.89 -19.80
C LEU A 86 -7.70 -9.03 -21.01
N MET A 87 -8.33 -10.20 -21.18
CA MET A 87 -9.26 -10.44 -22.29
C MET A 87 -10.68 -9.96 -21.99
N ILE A 88 -11.03 -9.70 -20.72
CA ILE A 88 -12.37 -9.24 -20.33
C ILE A 88 -12.76 -7.94 -21.03
N PRO A 89 -11.94 -6.90 -21.17
CA PRO A 89 -12.35 -5.67 -21.88
C PRO A 89 -12.38 -5.82 -23.41
N ILE A 90 -11.70 -6.84 -23.95
CA ILE A 90 -11.43 -7.00 -25.40
C ILE A 90 -12.36 -8.05 -26.03
N SER A 91 -13.14 -8.78 -25.22
CA SER A 91 -13.87 -9.98 -25.65
C SER A 91 -15.03 -9.70 -26.64
N GLY A 92 -15.34 -8.44 -26.93
CA GLY A 92 -16.25 -8.00 -28.01
C GLY A 92 -17.73 -8.34 -27.79
N THR A 93 -18.06 -9.27 -26.89
CA THR A 93 -19.43 -9.63 -26.51
C THR A 93 -19.50 -9.95 -25.02
N LEU A 94 -20.63 -9.59 -24.40
CA LEU A 94 -20.87 -9.86 -22.98
C LEU A 94 -20.80 -11.36 -22.63
N ALA A 95 -21.24 -12.24 -23.54
CA ALA A 95 -21.18 -13.68 -23.34
C ALA A 95 -19.74 -14.21 -23.28
N LEU A 96 -18.85 -13.70 -24.14
CA LEU A 96 -17.43 -14.08 -24.13
C LEU A 96 -16.75 -13.53 -22.87
N ALA A 97 -17.11 -12.31 -22.43
CA ALA A 97 -16.62 -11.73 -21.19
C ALA A 97 -16.99 -12.58 -19.97
N LEU A 98 -18.27 -13.00 -19.85
CA LEU A 98 -18.74 -13.87 -18.77
C LEU A 98 -18.03 -15.24 -18.78
N ALA A 99 -17.74 -15.79 -19.97
CA ALA A 99 -16.96 -17.01 -20.11
C ALA A 99 -15.50 -16.82 -19.64
N MET A 100 -14.86 -15.70 -19.99
CA MET A 100 -13.51 -15.37 -19.51
C MET A 100 -13.46 -15.17 -18.00
N VAL A 101 -14.48 -14.51 -17.42
CA VAL A 101 -14.63 -14.37 -15.97
C VAL A 101 -14.75 -15.72 -15.28
N PHE A 102 -15.53 -16.65 -15.85
CA PHE A 102 -15.66 -18.00 -15.33
C PHE A 102 -14.35 -18.78 -15.40
N ILE A 103 -13.64 -18.75 -16.53
CA ILE A 103 -12.33 -19.42 -16.69
C ILE A 103 -11.28 -18.81 -15.75
N GLY A 104 -11.28 -17.48 -15.62
CA GLY A 104 -10.40 -16.75 -14.71
C GLY A 104 -10.66 -17.12 -13.26
N GLY A 105 -11.93 -17.19 -12.84
CA GLY A 105 -12.31 -17.63 -11.50
C GLY A 105 -11.90 -19.08 -11.22
N LEU A 106 -12.12 -20.01 -12.16
CA LEU A 106 -11.65 -21.40 -12.02
C LEU A 106 -10.13 -21.49 -11.84
N SER A 107 -9.40 -20.72 -12.64
CA SER A 107 -7.92 -20.69 -12.60
C SER A 107 -7.42 -20.10 -11.29
N PHE A 108 -8.04 -19.00 -10.84
CA PHE A 108 -7.68 -18.32 -9.62
C PHE A 108 -7.98 -19.17 -8.38
N GLY A 109 -9.18 -19.79 -8.30
CA GLY A 109 -9.51 -20.70 -7.20
C GLY A 109 -8.61 -21.94 -7.15
N ALA A 110 -8.21 -22.48 -8.32
CA ALA A 110 -7.22 -23.55 -8.39
C ALA A 110 -5.84 -23.07 -7.91
N PHE A 111 -5.39 -21.90 -8.37
CA PHE A 111 -4.14 -21.28 -7.92
C PHE A 111 -4.13 -21.09 -6.40
N ASP A 112 -5.20 -20.54 -5.81
CA ASP A 112 -5.30 -20.33 -4.37
C ASP A 112 -5.15 -21.64 -3.58
N THR A 113 -5.76 -22.73 -4.07
CA THR A 113 -5.57 -24.06 -3.47
C THR A 113 -4.12 -24.55 -3.59
N GLY A 114 -3.47 -24.26 -4.71
CA GLY A 114 -2.06 -24.54 -4.94
C GLY A 114 -1.13 -23.76 -4.02
N ALA A 115 -1.36 -22.46 -3.91
CA ALA A 115 -0.66 -21.56 -3.01
C ALA A 115 -0.83 -22.03 -1.56
N ASN A 116 -2.03 -22.46 -1.17
CA ASN A 116 -2.29 -23.05 0.14
C ASN A 116 -1.50 -24.35 0.36
N VAL A 117 -1.55 -25.30 -0.59
CA VAL A 117 -0.82 -26.58 -0.48
C VAL A 117 0.69 -26.37 -0.51
N TRP A 118 1.19 -25.46 -1.33
CA TRP A 118 2.61 -25.14 -1.45
C TRP A 118 3.11 -24.41 -0.20
N THR A 119 2.34 -23.46 0.33
CA THR A 119 2.60 -22.80 1.61
C THR A 119 2.65 -23.83 2.74
N ILE A 120 1.73 -24.80 2.78
CA ILE A 120 1.74 -25.89 3.76
C ILE A 120 2.96 -26.81 3.56
N ARG A 121 3.40 -27.08 2.32
CA ARG A 121 4.57 -27.95 2.04
C ARG A 121 5.91 -27.28 2.29
N LEU A 122 5.97 -25.95 2.16
CA LEU A 122 7.14 -25.16 2.56
C LEU A 122 7.31 -25.10 4.08
N TRP A 123 6.30 -25.52 4.86
CA TRP A 123 6.25 -25.24 6.28
C TRP A 123 6.08 -26.48 7.16
N PRO A 124 7.11 -26.84 7.96
CA PRO A 124 7.01 -27.96 8.90
C PRO A 124 5.99 -27.67 10.02
N GLU A 125 5.67 -28.70 10.81
CA GLU A 125 4.63 -28.81 11.86
C GLU A 125 4.60 -27.71 12.96
N ASN A 126 5.49 -26.71 12.92
CA ASN A 126 5.52 -25.58 13.84
C ASN A 126 4.98 -24.30 13.14
N SER A 127 3.65 -24.19 13.06
CA SER A 127 2.93 -23.14 12.32
C SER A 127 2.94 -21.75 12.97
N SER A 128 3.46 -21.60 14.19
CA SER A 128 3.45 -20.31 14.91
C SER A 128 4.29 -19.20 14.27
N PRO A 129 5.48 -19.44 13.68
CA PRO A 129 6.32 -18.37 13.13
C PRO A 129 5.80 -17.84 11.78
N ALA A 130 5.10 -18.68 10.98
CA ALA A 130 4.47 -18.27 9.72
C ALA A 130 3.37 -17.25 9.92
N LEU A 131 2.46 -17.60 10.82
CA LEU A 131 1.29 -16.81 11.12
C LEU A 131 1.73 -15.42 11.62
N GLN A 132 2.81 -15.36 12.40
CA GLN A 132 3.44 -14.11 12.81
C GLN A 132 3.97 -13.29 11.63
N VAL A 133 4.70 -13.88 10.68
CA VAL A 133 5.17 -13.16 9.48
C VAL A 133 4.01 -12.62 8.64
N TYR A 134 2.91 -13.37 8.50
CA TYR A 134 1.71 -12.86 7.83
C TYR A 134 1.10 -11.66 8.56
N HIS A 135 1.05 -11.66 9.89
CA HIS A 135 0.57 -10.49 10.64
C HIS A 135 1.48 -9.29 10.49
N LEU A 136 2.79 -9.50 10.56
CA LEU A 136 3.77 -8.43 10.35
C LEU A 136 3.66 -7.87 8.92
N SER A 137 3.47 -8.75 7.93
CA SER A 137 3.25 -8.38 6.52
C SER A 137 1.95 -7.57 6.33
N PHE A 138 0.87 -7.95 7.00
CA PHE A 138 -0.38 -7.20 6.95
C PHE A 138 -0.26 -5.83 7.66
N GLY A 139 0.45 -5.78 8.79
CA GLY A 139 0.73 -4.54 9.51
C GLY A 139 1.54 -3.55 8.66
N ILE A 140 2.60 -4.02 7.99
CA ILE A 140 3.40 -3.14 7.12
C ILE A 140 2.66 -2.76 5.83
N GLY A 141 1.77 -3.61 5.32
CA GLY A 141 0.84 -3.24 4.24
C GLY A 141 -0.12 -2.12 4.67
N SER A 142 -0.63 -2.17 5.91
CA SER A 142 -1.47 -1.11 6.48
C SER A 142 -0.69 0.21 6.63
N LEU A 143 0.61 0.13 6.94
CA LEU A 143 1.50 1.29 6.95
C LEU A 143 1.64 1.92 5.55
N GLY A 144 1.96 1.10 4.55
CA GLY A 144 2.07 1.56 3.16
C GLY A 144 0.80 2.23 2.66
N LEU A 145 -0.37 1.63 2.98
CA LEU A 145 -1.69 2.20 2.67
C LEU A 145 -1.87 3.60 3.25
N VAL A 146 -1.59 3.80 4.54
CA VAL A 146 -1.79 5.11 5.18
C VAL A 146 -0.76 6.15 4.74
N MET A 147 0.49 5.75 4.52
CA MET A 147 1.53 6.66 4.04
C MET A 147 1.18 7.24 2.67
N ALA A 148 0.77 6.38 1.73
CA ALA A 148 0.34 6.81 0.42
C ALA A 148 -1.02 7.55 0.48
N LEU A 149 -1.95 7.12 1.32
CA LEU A 149 -3.26 7.76 1.45
C LEU A 149 -3.14 9.20 1.95
N THR A 150 -2.31 9.44 2.98
CA THR A 150 -2.06 10.79 3.51
C THR A 150 -1.51 11.73 2.45
N SER A 151 -0.75 11.17 1.50
CA SER A 151 -0.11 11.89 0.41
C SER A 151 -1.11 12.23 -0.71
N VAL A 152 -1.90 11.25 -1.16
CA VAL A 152 -2.95 11.46 -2.17
C VAL A 152 -4.03 12.40 -1.65
N ALA A 153 -4.35 12.31 -0.36
CA ALA A 153 -5.32 13.14 0.33
C ALA A 153 -4.79 14.55 0.70
N LEU A 154 -3.54 14.89 0.39
CA LEU A 154 -2.91 16.10 0.94
C LEU A 154 -3.69 17.40 0.60
N LEU A 155 -4.19 17.50 -0.63
CA LEU A 155 -4.99 18.65 -1.08
C LEU A 155 -6.37 18.68 -0.41
N ASP A 156 -6.97 17.53 -0.19
CA ASP A 156 -8.26 17.39 0.48
C ASP A 156 -8.17 17.66 1.99
N LEU A 157 -7.05 17.28 2.62
CA LEU A 157 -6.75 17.64 4.00
C LEU A 157 -6.54 19.15 4.15
N ALA A 158 -5.95 19.82 3.16
CA ALA A 158 -5.84 21.27 3.13
C ALA A 158 -7.21 21.96 3.08
N GLU A 159 -8.16 21.37 2.33
CA GLU A 159 -9.55 21.85 2.30
C GLU A 159 -10.28 21.60 3.63
N ILE A 160 -10.18 20.40 4.21
CA ILE A 160 -10.82 20.06 5.49
C ILE A 160 -10.34 20.95 6.63
N TYR A 161 -9.06 21.29 6.65
CA TYR A 161 -8.46 22.12 7.69
C TYR A 161 -8.44 23.61 7.35
N GLU A 162 -9.06 24.02 6.24
CA GLU A 162 -9.10 25.40 5.75
C GLU A 162 -7.72 26.09 5.81
N SER A 163 -6.68 25.38 5.35
CA SER A 163 -5.29 25.79 5.49
C SER A 163 -4.50 25.64 4.19
N ASP A 164 -3.37 26.33 4.10
CA ASP A 164 -2.47 26.22 2.95
C ASP A 164 -1.87 24.82 2.81
N VAL A 165 -1.73 24.35 1.57
CA VAL A 165 -1.05 23.09 1.23
C VAL A 165 0.37 23.03 1.80
N LYS A 166 1.06 24.17 1.86
CA LYS A 166 2.38 24.29 2.47
C LYS A 166 2.38 23.95 3.97
N THR A 167 1.34 24.34 4.69
CA THR A 167 1.23 24.06 6.13
C THR A 167 0.80 22.61 6.35
N VAL A 168 -0.11 22.09 5.53
CA VAL A 168 -0.55 20.69 5.61
C VAL A 168 0.53 19.71 5.17
N SER A 169 1.43 20.09 4.25
CA SER A 169 2.57 19.25 3.87
C SER A 169 3.54 18.96 5.01
N HIS A 170 3.50 19.75 6.11
CA HIS A 170 4.20 19.40 7.34
C HIS A 170 3.74 18.09 7.97
N PHE A 171 2.57 17.53 7.59
CA PHE A 171 2.15 16.18 8.01
C PHE A 171 3.24 15.16 7.65
N ILE A 172 3.81 15.27 6.46
CA ILE A 172 4.85 14.36 5.98
C ILE A 172 6.13 14.55 6.78
N THR A 173 6.58 15.79 6.97
CA THR A 173 7.80 16.09 7.72
C THR A 173 7.70 15.64 9.18
N ILE A 174 6.60 15.97 9.85
CA ILE A 174 6.37 15.60 11.26
C ILE A 174 6.29 14.09 11.41
N ARG A 175 5.60 13.40 10.49
CA ARG A 175 5.54 11.93 10.47
C ARG A 175 6.93 11.33 10.34
N CYS A 176 7.76 11.80 9.41
CA CYS A 176 9.13 11.28 9.23
C CYS A 176 10.01 11.49 10.48
N VAL A 177 9.93 12.66 11.12
CA VAL A 177 10.65 12.92 12.39
C VAL A 177 10.16 11.98 13.49
N ALA A 178 8.85 11.80 13.59
CA ALA A 178 8.25 10.92 14.57
C ALA A 178 8.60 9.44 14.31
N GLU A 179 8.61 8.98 13.07
CA GLU A 179 9.04 7.62 12.68
C GLU A 179 10.50 7.38 13.07
N LEU A 180 11.38 8.37 12.86
CA LEU A 180 12.76 8.28 13.31
C LEU A 180 12.85 8.14 14.83
N LEU A 181 12.16 8.99 15.61
CA LEU A 181 12.12 8.86 17.06
C LEU A 181 11.50 7.52 17.50
N GLY A 182 10.45 7.10 16.81
CA GLY A 182 9.72 5.86 17.03
C GLY A 182 10.62 4.64 16.84
N SER A 183 11.47 4.62 15.80
CA SER A 183 12.43 3.52 15.57
C SER A 183 13.43 3.36 16.72
N LEU A 184 13.94 4.47 17.26
CA LEU A 184 14.87 4.47 18.40
C LEU A 184 14.20 3.96 19.68
N ILE A 185 12.98 4.43 19.96
CA ILE A 185 12.19 4.01 21.14
C ILE A 185 11.76 2.55 20.98
N GLY A 186 11.31 2.19 19.77
CA GLY A 186 10.84 0.87 19.39
C GLY A 186 11.89 -0.20 19.62
N GLY A 187 13.13 0.00 19.15
CA GLY A 187 14.21 -0.95 19.40
C GLY A 187 14.34 -1.32 20.89
N LYS A 188 14.37 -0.31 21.76
CA LYS A 188 14.43 -0.53 23.21
C LYS A 188 13.16 -1.20 23.77
N LEU A 189 11.98 -0.82 23.29
CA LEU A 189 10.71 -1.41 23.73
C LEU A 189 10.63 -2.90 23.37
N TYR A 190 10.99 -3.26 22.13
CA TYR A 190 11.00 -4.63 21.64
C TYR A 190 12.07 -5.50 22.31
N ASP A 191 13.19 -4.92 22.75
CA ASP A 191 14.20 -5.64 23.54
C ASP A 191 13.78 -5.83 25.01
N THR A 192 13.07 -4.85 25.59
CA THR A 192 12.73 -4.85 27.03
C THR A 192 11.46 -5.65 27.31
N TYR A 193 10.40 -5.43 26.53
CA TYR A 193 9.07 -5.97 26.77
C TYR A 193 8.76 -7.16 25.85
N ASN A 194 7.59 -7.78 26.05
CA ASN A 194 7.13 -8.85 25.17
C ASN A 194 6.81 -8.28 23.77
N THR A 195 7.40 -8.92 22.76
CA THR A 195 7.35 -8.50 21.36
C THR A 195 5.92 -8.42 20.79
N GLN A 196 5.04 -9.36 21.17
CA GLN A 196 3.63 -9.35 20.76
C GLN A 196 2.87 -8.18 21.41
N VAL A 197 3.11 -7.91 22.70
CA VAL A 197 2.44 -6.81 23.44
C VAL A 197 2.82 -5.46 22.85
N VAL A 198 4.10 -5.21 22.58
CA VAL A 198 4.55 -3.95 21.95
C VAL A 198 3.89 -3.78 20.58
N THR A 199 3.77 -4.87 19.82
CA THR A 199 3.10 -4.84 18.50
C THR A 199 1.61 -4.55 18.59
N ILE A 200 0.90 -5.11 19.58
CA ILE A 200 -0.52 -4.80 19.83
C ILE A 200 -0.68 -3.30 20.15
N LEU A 201 0.19 -2.76 21.01
CA LEU A 201 0.12 -1.36 21.41
C LEU A 201 0.41 -0.40 20.25
N THR A 202 1.39 -0.70 19.40
CA THR A 202 1.68 0.11 18.21
C THR A 202 0.53 0.04 17.20
N MET A 203 -0.02 -1.15 16.91
CA MET A 203 -1.18 -1.28 16.02
C MET A 203 -2.42 -0.53 16.54
N LEU A 204 -2.69 -0.58 17.85
CA LEU A 204 -3.81 0.15 18.45
C LEU A 204 -3.61 1.68 18.37
N MET A 205 -2.39 2.16 18.62
CA MET A 205 -2.04 3.56 18.49
C MET A 205 -2.14 4.04 17.04
N ALA A 206 -1.69 3.23 16.08
CA ALA A 206 -1.82 3.50 14.65
C ALA A 206 -3.29 3.59 14.23
N PHE A 207 -4.12 2.63 14.62
CA PHE A 207 -5.57 2.65 14.36
C PHE A 207 -6.21 3.96 14.84
N GLY A 208 -6.03 4.30 16.11
CA GLY A 208 -6.67 5.46 16.71
C GLY A 208 -6.20 6.79 16.10
N THR A 209 -4.89 6.94 15.90
CA THR A 209 -4.33 8.18 15.33
C THR A 209 -4.77 8.38 13.89
N VAL A 210 -4.71 7.36 13.03
CA VAL A 210 -5.11 7.44 11.61
C VAL A 210 -6.59 7.79 11.46
N LEU A 211 -7.45 7.15 12.26
CA LEU A 211 -8.89 7.44 12.25
C LEU A 211 -9.17 8.90 12.61
N LEU A 212 -8.38 9.47 13.53
CA LEU A 212 -8.54 10.85 14.01
C LEU A 212 -7.96 11.91 13.07
N ILE A 213 -7.08 11.55 12.12
CA ILE A 213 -6.40 12.51 11.22
C ILE A 213 -7.37 13.45 10.50
N PRO A 214 -8.49 13.03 9.88
CA PRO A 214 -9.40 13.95 9.18
C PRO A 214 -10.51 14.55 10.08
N ILE A 215 -10.72 13.99 11.28
CA ILE A 215 -11.83 14.37 12.19
C ILE A 215 -11.38 15.12 13.44
N SER A 216 -10.10 15.49 13.52
CA SER A 216 -9.51 16.12 14.71
C SER A 216 -10.01 17.56 14.96
N GLY A 217 -10.76 18.14 14.01
CA GLY A 217 -11.39 19.46 14.11
C GLY A 217 -10.41 20.66 14.04
N THR A 218 -9.13 20.48 14.36
CA THR A 218 -8.10 21.51 14.25
C THR A 218 -6.81 20.97 13.65
N LEU A 219 -6.14 21.78 12.83
CA LEU A 219 -4.88 21.38 12.20
C LEU A 219 -3.80 21.00 13.22
N ALA A 220 -3.74 21.69 14.35
CA ALA A 220 -2.80 21.39 15.43
C ALA A 220 -3.01 19.99 16.03
N LEU A 221 -4.27 19.60 16.26
CA LEU A 221 -4.58 18.26 16.75
C LEU A 221 -4.28 17.20 15.68
N ALA A 222 -4.54 17.50 14.40
CA ALA A 222 -4.17 16.62 13.29
C ALA A 222 -2.65 16.37 13.24
N LEU A 223 -1.84 17.42 13.33
CA LEU A 223 -0.37 17.33 13.39
C LEU A 223 0.09 16.51 14.60
N ALA A 224 -0.58 16.66 15.75
CA ALA A 224 -0.30 15.85 16.94
C ALA A 224 -0.65 14.36 16.72
N MET A 225 -1.78 14.05 16.08
CA MET A 225 -2.16 12.67 15.73
C MET A 225 -1.17 12.06 14.74
N VAL A 226 -0.73 12.83 13.73
CA VAL A 226 0.30 12.41 12.78
C VAL A 226 1.64 12.14 13.46
N PHE A 227 2.03 12.97 14.44
CA PHE A 227 3.23 12.75 15.24
C PHE A 227 3.14 11.47 16.08
N VAL A 228 2.04 11.27 16.82
CA VAL A 228 1.84 10.06 17.64
C VAL A 228 1.75 8.81 16.76
N GLY A 229 1.07 8.90 15.62
CA GLY A 229 1.01 7.84 14.62
C GLY A 229 2.39 7.50 14.06
N GLY A 230 3.19 8.51 13.72
CA GLY A 230 4.57 8.32 13.25
C GLY A 230 5.47 7.62 14.28
N LEU A 231 5.37 7.95 15.57
CA LEU A 231 6.09 7.23 16.63
C LEU A 231 5.74 5.74 16.62
N SER A 232 4.44 5.43 16.46
CA SER A 232 3.96 4.06 16.37
C SER A 232 4.50 3.32 15.14
N PHE A 233 4.43 3.98 13.98
CA PHE A 233 4.90 3.45 12.70
C PHE A 233 6.39 3.09 12.74
N GLY A 234 7.23 4.00 13.22
CA GLY A 234 8.67 3.77 13.33
C GLY A 234 9.01 2.66 14.33
N ALA A 235 8.29 2.60 15.46
CA ALA A 235 8.47 1.55 16.45
C ALA A 235 8.09 0.18 15.92
N PHE A 236 6.93 0.09 15.25
CA PHE A 236 6.45 -1.14 14.62
C PHE A 236 7.40 -1.60 13.52
N ASP A 237 7.77 -0.73 12.58
CA ASP A 237 8.58 -1.14 11.42
C ASP A 237 9.95 -1.69 11.85
N THR A 238 10.60 -1.04 12.82
CA THR A 238 11.86 -1.54 13.38
C THR A 238 11.69 -2.89 14.08
N GLY A 239 10.68 -3.01 14.94
CA GLY A 239 10.40 -4.23 15.68
C GLY A 239 9.99 -5.39 14.78
N ALA A 240 9.15 -5.14 13.79
CA ALA A 240 8.65 -6.12 12.83
C ALA A 240 9.75 -6.63 11.89
N ASN A 241 10.65 -5.76 11.42
CA ASN A 241 11.81 -6.18 10.64
C ASN A 241 12.74 -7.09 11.45
N VAL A 242 13.09 -6.70 12.68
CA VAL A 242 13.94 -7.52 13.57
C VAL A 242 13.24 -8.84 13.92
N TRP A 243 11.95 -8.80 14.21
CA TRP A 243 11.17 -10.00 14.52
C TRP A 243 11.10 -10.96 13.32
N THR A 244 10.89 -10.46 12.11
CA THR A 244 10.90 -11.27 10.88
C THR A 244 12.24 -11.97 10.67
N MET A 245 13.36 -11.26 10.90
CA MET A 245 14.71 -11.85 10.82
C MET A 245 14.93 -12.93 11.88
N ARG A 246 14.43 -12.70 13.10
CA ARG A 246 14.49 -13.67 14.20
C ARG A 246 13.66 -14.91 13.89
N LEU A 247 12.48 -14.78 13.27
CA LEU A 247 11.65 -15.93 12.91
C LEU A 247 12.28 -16.80 11.78
N TRP A 248 13.09 -16.21 10.90
CA TRP A 248 13.82 -16.90 9.81
C TRP A 248 15.35 -16.71 9.90
N PRO A 249 16.04 -17.31 10.89
CA PRO A 249 17.47 -17.06 11.10
C PRO A 249 18.36 -17.61 9.96
N GLU A 250 17.98 -18.73 9.34
CA GLU A 250 18.79 -19.37 8.29
C GLU A 250 18.58 -18.77 6.89
N ASN A 251 17.43 -18.12 6.63
CA ASN A 251 17.12 -17.52 5.33
C ASN A 251 16.00 -16.45 5.44
N SER A 252 16.29 -15.32 6.09
CA SER A 252 15.32 -14.23 6.31
C SER A 252 14.97 -13.45 5.03
N ASN A 253 15.78 -13.58 3.97
CA ASN A 253 15.65 -12.75 2.77
C ASN A 253 14.28 -12.88 2.08
N PRO A 254 13.73 -14.09 1.81
CA PRO A 254 12.40 -14.20 1.22
C PRO A 254 11.29 -13.65 2.12
N ALA A 255 11.37 -13.87 3.43
CA ALA A 255 10.38 -13.38 4.39
C ALA A 255 10.36 -11.84 4.44
N LEU A 256 11.53 -11.20 4.45
CA LEU A 256 11.66 -9.74 4.36
C LEU A 256 11.17 -9.19 3.01
N GLN A 257 11.36 -9.92 1.92
CA GLN A 257 10.81 -9.51 0.62
C GLN A 257 9.29 -9.54 0.58
N VAL A 258 8.66 -10.56 1.19
CA VAL A 258 7.19 -10.63 1.32
C VAL A 258 6.67 -9.49 2.21
N TYR A 259 7.38 -9.21 3.31
CA TYR A 259 7.09 -8.06 4.18
C TYR A 259 7.11 -6.74 3.40
N HIS A 260 8.20 -6.43 2.69
CA HIS A 260 8.30 -5.19 1.90
C HIS A 260 7.39 -5.16 0.67
N LEU A 261 7.10 -6.30 0.04
CA LEU A 261 6.10 -6.37 -1.03
C LEU A 261 4.72 -5.95 -0.51
N SER A 262 4.37 -6.37 0.70
CA SER A 262 3.10 -6.01 1.34
C SER A 262 2.98 -4.50 1.55
N PHE A 263 4.06 -3.81 1.91
CA PHE A 263 4.12 -2.34 1.93
C PHE A 263 3.79 -1.73 0.56
N GLY A 264 4.39 -2.27 -0.51
CA GLY A 264 4.13 -1.82 -1.88
C GLY A 264 2.67 -2.02 -2.31
N ILE A 265 2.08 -3.18 -1.98
CA ILE A 265 0.66 -3.47 -2.24
C ILE A 265 -0.25 -2.50 -1.50
N GLY A 266 0.03 -2.23 -0.22
CA GLY A 266 -0.71 -1.22 0.55
C GLY A 266 -0.61 0.17 -0.07
N SER A 267 0.59 0.58 -0.46
CA SER A 267 0.84 1.88 -1.09
C SER A 267 0.09 2.03 -2.43
N LEU A 268 -0.02 0.96 -3.21
CA LEU A 268 -0.82 0.91 -4.43
C LEU A 268 -2.33 1.02 -4.15
N ALA A 269 -2.82 0.35 -3.10
CA ALA A 269 -4.23 0.38 -2.76
C ALA A 269 -4.71 1.78 -2.34
N ALA A 270 -3.82 2.63 -1.82
CA ALA A 270 -4.16 3.96 -1.32
C ALA A 270 -4.77 4.92 -2.35
N PRO A 271 -4.15 5.21 -3.52
CA PRO A 271 -4.75 6.09 -4.53
C PRO A 271 -6.09 5.56 -5.05
N LEU A 272 -6.20 4.24 -5.24
CA LEU A 272 -7.44 3.60 -5.69
C LEU A 272 -8.56 3.70 -4.63
N LEU A 273 -8.19 3.58 -3.35
CA LEU A 273 -9.11 3.77 -2.24
C LEU A 273 -9.53 5.25 -2.10
N ALA A 274 -8.60 6.18 -2.28
CA ALA A 274 -8.82 7.61 -2.07
C ALA A 274 -9.71 8.23 -3.16
N GLU A 275 -9.50 7.84 -4.41
CA GLU A 275 -10.12 8.43 -5.60
C GLU A 275 -11.63 8.77 -5.44
N PRO A 276 -12.52 7.82 -5.09
CA PRO A 276 -13.96 8.10 -5.03
C PRO A 276 -14.36 9.09 -3.94
N PHE A 277 -13.45 9.41 -3.01
CA PHE A 277 -13.66 10.32 -1.89
C PHE A 277 -12.97 11.68 -2.07
N LEU A 278 -12.18 11.87 -3.13
CA LEU A 278 -11.55 13.15 -3.46
C LEU A 278 -12.59 14.16 -3.92
N SER A 279 -12.40 15.40 -3.51
CA SER A 279 -13.20 16.55 -3.96
C SER A 279 -12.89 16.92 -5.41
N THR A 280 -13.86 17.56 -6.07
CA THR A 280 -13.73 18.05 -7.45
C THR A 280 -13.33 19.53 -7.51
N LEU A 281 -12.99 20.15 -6.37
CA LEU A 281 -12.72 21.57 -6.32
C LEU A 281 -11.42 21.89 -7.06
N ALA A 282 -11.54 22.52 -8.24
CA ALA A 282 -10.41 23.12 -8.91
C ALA A 282 -9.84 24.21 -8.00
N SER A 283 -8.68 23.95 -7.41
CA SER A 283 -7.95 24.92 -6.61
C SER A 283 -7.39 26.03 -7.51
N SER A 284 -8.25 26.93 -7.98
CA SER A 284 -7.82 28.20 -8.55
C SER A 284 -7.40 29.10 -7.40
N SER A 285 -6.09 29.30 -7.24
CA SER A 285 -5.54 30.47 -6.57
C SER A 285 -6.29 31.71 -7.08
N SER A 286 -6.92 32.43 -6.17
CA SER A 286 -7.45 33.76 -6.43
C SER A 286 -6.27 34.69 -6.72
N GLU A 287 -5.90 34.86 -7.99
CA GLU A 287 -5.18 36.07 -8.38
C GLU A 287 -6.14 37.25 -8.19
N PRO A 288 -5.70 38.35 -7.53
CA PRO A 288 -6.49 39.56 -7.50
C PRO A 288 -6.54 40.11 -8.93
N LEU A 289 -7.71 40.05 -9.55
CA LEU A 289 -8.02 40.83 -10.73
C LEU A 289 -7.88 42.31 -10.36
N ASP A 290 -6.76 42.93 -10.72
CA ASP A 290 -6.61 44.39 -10.79
C ASP A 290 -7.51 44.91 -11.92
N ALA A 291 -8.81 44.94 -11.66
CA ALA A 291 -9.79 45.54 -12.55
C ALA A 291 -9.99 47.01 -12.15
N THR A 292 -9.18 47.89 -12.74
CA THR A 292 -9.50 49.31 -12.81
C THR A 292 -10.65 49.48 -13.82
N PHE A 293 -11.90 49.31 -13.39
CA PHE A 293 -13.07 49.61 -14.24
C PHE A 293 -14.23 50.16 -13.40
N ASN A 294 -14.42 51.48 -13.48
CA ASN A 294 -15.69 52.13 -13.15
C ASN A 294 -16.71 51.82 -14.27
N ASP A 295 -17.97 51.61 -13.87
CA ASP A 295 -19.22 51.64 -14.67
C ASP A 295 -19.89 50.34 -15.17
N THR A 296 -19.72 49.16 -14.54
CA THR A 296 -20.59 47.98 -14.83
C THR A 296 -20.90 47.08 -13.62
N VAL A 297 -21.32 47.66 -12.48
CA VAL A 297 -21.50 46.93 -11.21
C VAL A 297 -22.69 45.96 -11.19
N ASP A 298 -23.78 46.22 -11.91
CA ASP A 298 -24.98 45.36 -11.82
C ASP A 298 -24.92 44.09 -12.69
N PHE A 299 -24.32 44.15 -13.88
CA PHE A 299 -24.22 42.98 -14.78
C PHE A 299 -23.19 41.97 -14.29
N LEU A 300 -22.11 42.46 -13.65
CA LEU A 300 -21.10 41.62 -13.01
C LEU A 300 -21.67 40.91 -11.77
N ASN A 301 -22.56 41.54 -11.02
CA ASN A 301 -23.12 40.92 -9.82
C ASN A 301 -23.97 39.69 -10.19
N ASP A 302 -24.79 39.77 -11.23
CA ASP A 302 -25.59 38.62 -11.71
C ASP A 302 -24.72 37.52 -12.34
N THR A 303 -23.71 37.88 -13.14
CA THR A 303 -22.81 36.87 -13.72
C THR A 303 -21.93 36.20 -12.68
N VAL A 304 -21.44 36.95 -11.67
CA VAL A 304 -20.69 36.41 -10.53
C VAL A 304 -21.60 35.53 -9.67
N HIS A 305 -22.84 35.94 -9.38
CA HIS A 305 -23.75 35.13 -8.57
C HIS A 305 -24.11 33.82 -9.28
N VAL A 306 -24.34 33.84 -10.59
CA VAL A 306 -24.58 32.63 -11.41
C VAL A 306 -23.33 31.75 -11.51
N TRP A 307 -22.13 32.33 -11.64
CA TRP A 307 -20.87 31.58 -11.63
C TRP A 307 -20.58 30.93 -10.28
N THR A 308 -20.82 31.65 -9.19
CA THR A 308 -20.63 31.16 -7.81
C THR A 308 -21.63 30.05 -7.51
N GLN A 309 -22.88 30.21 -7.94
CA GLN A 309 -23.94 29.20 -7.79
C GLN A 309 -23.68 27.96 -8.66
N ARG A 310 -23.13 28.12 -9.88
CA ARG A 310 -22.72 27.00 -10.73
C ARG A 310 -21.50 26.26 -10.18
N LYS A 311 -20.52 26.98 -9.62
CA LYS A 311 -19.34 26.40 -8.95
C LYS A 311 -19.74 25.61 -7.71
N ASN A 312 -20.68 26.12 -6.91
CA ASN A 312 -21.24 25.42 -5.75
C ASN A 312 -22.11 24.21 -6.16
N ALA A 313 -22.73 24.23 -7.35
CA ALA A 313 -23.52 23.11 -7.86
C ALA A 313 -22.66 21.97 -8.44
N THR A 314 -21.39 22.23 -8.81
CA THR A 314 -20.45 21.24 -9.36
C THR A 314 -19.33 20.82 -8.41
N SER A 315 -19.14 21.53 -7.30
CA SER A 315 -18.18 21.19 -6.25
C SER A 315 -18.72 20.09 -5.33
N LYS A 316 -18.12 18.90 -5.38
CA LYS A 316 -18.29 17.92 -4.31
C LYS A 316 -17.32 18.24 -3.19
N GLU A 317 -17.84 18.45 -1.98
CA GLU A 317 -17.02 18.57 -0.76
C GLU A 317 -16.16 17.31 -0.56
N SER A 318 -15.02 17.46 0.11
CA SER A 318 -14.13 16.34 0.38
C SER A 318 -14.81 15.31 1.29
N ARG A 319 -14.76 14.04 0.88
CA ARG A 319 -15.29 12.90 1.65
C ARG A 319 -14.17 11.98 2.14
N ILE A 320 -12.93 12.47 2.13
CA ILE A 320 -11.72 11.67 2.38
C ILE A 320 -11.68 11.04 3.78
N GLN A 321 -12.45 11.57 4.74
CA GLN A 321 -12.65 10.97 6.06
C GLN A 321 -13.07 9.50 6.02
N TYR A 322 -13.85 9.09 5.01
CA TYR A 322 -14.24 7.68 4.84
C TYR A 322 -13.06 6.82 4.37
N ALA A 323 -12.20 7.33 3.49
CA ALA A 323 -11.00 6.61 3.06
C ALA A 323 -10.04 6.39 4.23
N PHE A 324 -9.85 7.39 5.09
CA PHE A 324 -9.09 7.25 6.34
C PHE A 324 -9.73 6.29 7.33
N GLY A 325 -11.06 6.30 7.44
CA GLY A 325 -11.81 5.32 8.23
C GLY A 325 -11.58 3.88 7.75
N ILE A 326 -11.72 3.64 6.45
CA ILE A 326 -11.45 2.33 5.83
C ILE A 326 -9.99 1.93 6.05
N ALA A 327 -9.03 2.82 5.77
CA ALA A 327 -7.60 2.56 5.94
C ALA A 327 -7.22 2.29 7.40
N SER A 328 -7.83 3.00 8.36
CA SER A 328 -7.64 2.70 9.78
C SER A 328 -8.15 1.29 10.11
N GLY A 329 -9.28 0.88 9.55
CA GLY A 329 -9.85 -0.46 9.71
C GLY A 329 -8.89 -1.60 9.34
N PHE A 330 -7.97 -1.38 8.40
CA PHE A 330 -6.93 -2.36 8.08
C PHE A 330 -6.02 -2.66 9.28
N TYR A 331 -5.78 -1.72 10.20
CA TYR A 331 -5.02 -1.99 11.43
C TYR A 331 -5.75 -2.89 12.44
N LEU A 332 -7.08 -3.05 12.33
CA LEU A 332 -7.83 -3.96 13.21
C LEU A 332 -7.52 -5.43 12.93
N ILE A 333 -7.21 -5.77 11.68
CA ILE A 333 -6.88 -7.14 11.27
C ILE A 333 -5.60 -7.65 11.98
N PRO A 334 -4.43 -6.99 11.87
CA PRO A 334 -3.22 -7.42 12.56
C PRO A 334 -3.34 -7.24 14.07
N LEU A 335 -4.13 -6.26 14.55
CA LEU A 335 -4.40 -6.06 15.98
C LEU A 335 -5.16 -7.25 16.59
N VAL A 336 -6.33 -7.60 16.04
CA VAL A 336 -7.15 -8.72 16.53
C VAL A 336 -6.37 -10.03 16.41
N SER A 337 -5.65 -10.20 15.31
CA SER A 337 -4.87 -11.40 15.10
C SER A 337 -3.71 -11.55 16.09
N MET A 338 -3.01 -10.45 16.39
CA MET A 338 -1.92 -10.48 17.38
C MET A 338 -2.45 -10.69 18.80
N ILE A 339 -3.64 -10.15 19.12
CA ILE A 339 -4.33 -10.46 20.39
C ILE A 339 -4.67 -11.95 20.46
N ALA A 340 -5.23 -12.52 19.39
CA ALA A 340 -5.55 -13.94 19.34
C ALA A 340 -4.29 -14.82 19.53
N LEU A 341 -3.17 -14.47 18.88
CA LEU A 341 -1.89 -15.14 19.09
C LEU A 341 -1.39 -15.02 20.52
N TYR A 342 -1.45 -13.82 21.11
CA TYR A 342 -1.02 -13.59 22.49
C TYR A 342 -1.83 -14.39 23.51
N LEU A 343 -3.13 -14.60 23.25
CA LEU A 343 -3.99 -15.43 24.10
C LEU A 343 -3.69 -16.93 23.95
N VAL A 344 -3.19 -17.37 22.80
CA VAL A 344 -2.83 -18.77 22.53
C VAL A 344 -1.42 -19.09 23.03
N ASP A 345 -0.46 -18.21 22.76
CA ASP A 345 0.95 -18.35 23.12
C ASP A 345 1.51 -16.98 23.50
N ASN A 346 1.63 -16.76 24.80
CA ASN A 346 2.20 -15.55 25.39
C ASN A 346 3.73 -15.62 25.56
N GLY A 347 4.37 -16.67 25.00
CA GLY A 347 5.81 -16.82 25.00
C GLY A 347 6.51 -15.63 24.36
N ASP A 348 7.57 -15.14 25.00
CA ASP A 348 8.40 -14.07 24.44
C ASP A 348 9.36 -14.68 23.41
N PHE A 349 9.23 -14.29 22.14
CA PHE A 349 10.05 -14.79 21.02
C PHE A 349 11.44 -14.13 20.96
N LYS A 350 12.03 -13.86 22.13
CA LYS A 350 13.45 -13.49 22.24
C LYS A 350 14.26 -14.76 22.05
N LEU A 351 14.60 -15.06 20.80
CA LEU A 351 15.63 -16.05 20.50
C LEU A 351 16.89 -15.71 21.30
N GLN A 352 17.42 -16.71 22.00
CA GLN A 352 18.62 -16.60 22.82
C GLN A 352 19.70 -15.86 22.05
N ASP A 353 20.28 -14.84 22.69
CA ASP A 353 21.56 -14.28 22.28
C ASP A 353 22.53 -15.44 22.08
N THR A 354 22.84 -15.78 20.84
CA THR A 354 24.01 -16.59 20.54
C THR A 354 25.18 -15.74 21.03
N THR A 355 25.71 -16.10 22.20
CA THR A 355 26.93 -15.53 22.78
C THR A 355 27.94 -15.32 21.66
N PRO A 356 28.52 -14.12 21.50
CA PRO A 356 29.54 -13.90 20.48
C PRO A 356 30.67 -14.88 20.77
N THR A 357 30.87 -15.87 19.91
CA THR A 357 32.06 -16.72 19.97
C THR A 357 33.24 -15.80 19.71
N GLU A 358 34.01 -15.52 20.76
CA GLU A 358 35.27 -14.79 20.68
C GLU A 358 36.20 -15.52 19.71
N VAL A 359 36.35 -14.98 18.50
CA VAL A 359 37.45 -15.34 17.60
C VAL A 359 38.48 -14.24 17.71
N SER A 360 39.46 -14.46 18.59
CA SER A 360 40.67 -13.68 18.66
C SER A 360 41.55 -13.94 17.43
N SER A 361 41.81 -12.93 16.60
CA SER A 361 43.11 -12.76 15.93
C SER A 361 43.17 -11.48 15.08
N GLY A 362 44.21 -10.66 15.30
CA GLY A 362 44.71 -9.69 14.33
C GLY A 362 44.43 -8.20 14.61
N GLU A 363 44.87 -7.65 15.75
CA GLU A 363 44.57 -6.26 16.18
C GLU A 363 44.94 -5.12 15.20
N LYS A 364 45.85 -5.34 14.22
CA LYS A 364 46.21 -4.31 13.22
C LYS A 364 45.46 -4.44 11.89
N GLU A 365 45.24 -5.67 11.44
CA GLU A 365 44.47 -5.96 10.21
C GLU A 365 42.96 -5.80 10.49
N ALA A 366 42.50 -6.17 11.69
CA ALA A 366 41.13 -5.92 12.17
C ALA A 366 40.83 -4.42 12.39
N ALA A 367 41.81 -3.59 12.75
CA ALA A 367 41.60 -2.16 12.96
C ALA A 367 41.43 -1.37 11.64
N ASP A 368 42.25 -1.69 10.63
CA ASP A 368 42.13 -1.09 9.29
C ASP A 368 40.89 -1.63 8.56
N ASN A 369 40.58 -2.93 8.73
CA ASN A 369 39.33 -3.51 8.26
C ASN A 369 38.12 -2.91 8.99
N ALA A 370 38.18 -2.65 10.30
CA ALA A 370 37.10 -1.98 11.04
C ALA A 370 36.93 -0.50 10.67
N ARG A 371 38.02 0.22 10.32
CA ARG A 371 37.91 1.58 9.78
C ARG A 371 37.27 1.55 8.40
N PHE A 372 37.72 0.66 7.51
CA PHE A 372 37.14 0.45 6.19
C PHE A 372 35.67 0.04 6.28
N THR A 373 35.31 -0.94 7.10
CA THR A 373 33.93 -1.37 7.34
C THR A 373 33.07 -0.25 7.91
N ARG A 374 33.56 0.54 8.87
CA ARG A 374 32.81 1.69 9.41
C ARG A 374 32.59 2.77 8.35
N VAL A 375 33.60 3.08 7.55
CA VAL A 375 33.49 4.05 6.44
C VAL A 375 32.52 3.53 5.38
N LEU A 376 32.64 2.27 4.98
CA LEU A 376 31.75 1.62 4.00
C LEU A 376 30.30 1.59 4.49
N LEU A 377 30.08 1.21 5.76
CA LEU A 377 28.75 1.20 6.36
C LEU A 377 28.16 2.61 6.45
N THR A 378 28.97 3.60 6.82
CA THR A 378 28.54 5.01 6.84
C THR A 378 28.15 5.49 5.45
N LEU A 379 28.96 5.17 4.43
CA LEU A 379 28.67 5.51 3.04
C LEU A 379 27.41 4.78 2.52
N LEU A 380 27.23 3.50 2.87
CA LEU A 380 26.06 2.73 2.49
C LEU A 380 24.79 3.27 3.15
N CYS A 381 24.84 3.59 4.45
CA CYS A 381 23.74 4.23 5.17
C CYS A 381 23.40 5.58 4.55
N ALA A 382 24.40 6.42 4.23
CA ALA A 382 24.18 7.70 3.56
C ALA A 382 23.54 7.52 2.18
N HIS A 383 24.03 6.55 1.39
CA HIS A 383 23.47 6.23 0.08
C HIS A 383 22.01 5.77 0.16
N ILE A 384 21.69 4.81 1.03
CA ILE A 384 20.33 4.31 1.23
C ILE A 384 19.42 5.44 1.72
N SER A 385 19.90 6.30 2.62
CA SER A 385 19.11 7.43 3.13
C SER A 385 18.73 8.41 2.02
N VAL A 386 19.67 8.76 1.14
CA VAL A 386 19.39 9.64 -0.01
C VAL A 386 18.43 8.97 -0.99
N TYR A 387 18.62 7.68 -1.27
CA TYR A 387 17.74 6.92 -2.16
C TYR A 387 16.31 6.85 -1.63
N VAL A 388 16.12 6.46 -0.38
CA VAL A 388 14.80 6.36 0.26
C VAL A 388 14.15 7.74 0.38
N ALA A 389 14.92 8.79 0.65
CA ALA A 389 14.41 10.16 0.69
C ALA A 389 13.87 10.61 -0.68
N LEU A 390 14.60 10.32 -1.77
CA LEU A 390 14.16 10.61 -3.14
C LEU A 390 12.89 9.83 -3.50
N GLU A 391 12.87 8.53 -3.20
CA GLU A 391 11.72 7.64 -3.40
C GLU A 391 10.48 8.18 -2.66
N CYS A 392 10.59 8.39 -1.35
CA CYS A 392 9.48 8.85 -0.52
C CYS A 392 9.00 10.24 -0.94
N THR A 393 9.90 11.18 -1.22
CA THR A 393 9.51 12.54 -1.62
C THR A 393 8.77 12.52 -2.95
N THR A 394 9.25 11.73 -3.92
CA THR A 394 8.62 11.60 -5.24
C THR A 394 7.24 11.00 -5.11
N GLY A 395 7.11 9.83 -4.46
CA GLY A 395 5.83 9.15 -4.32
C GLY A 395 4.80 9.94 -3.51
N GLN A 396 5.23 10.66 -2.47
CA GLN A 396 4.32 11.39 -1.58
C GLN A 396 3.90 12.76 -2.12
N MET A 397 4.71 13.40 -2.96
CA MET A 397 4.36 14.69 -3.57
C MET A 397 3.74 14.56 -4.96
N LEU A 398 3.74 13.38 -5.57
CA LEU A 398 3.33 13.18 -6.97
C LEU A 398 1.91 13.70 -7.25
N THR A 399 0.94 13.38 -6.39
CA THR A 399 -0.44 13.85 -6.55
C THR A 399 -0.53 15.37 -6.45
N ALA A 400 0.12 15.97 -5.46
CA ALA A 400 0.12 17.42 -5.26
C ALA A 400 0.81 18.14 -6.44
N TYR A 401 1.92 17.58 -6.93
CA TYR A 401 2.65 18.07 -8.09
C TYR A 401 1.79 18.03 -9.36
N ALA A 402 1.18 16.88 -9.66
CA ALA A 402 0.33 16.68 -10.84
C ALA A 402 -0.86 17.65 -10.90
N VAL A 403 -1.44 18.01 -9.76
CA VAL A 403 -2.56 18.96 -9.68
C VAL A 403 -2.09 20.42 -9.72
N LYS A 404 -0.90 20.73 -9.20
CA LYS A 404 -0.39 22.11 -9.05
C LYS A 404 0.57 22.56 -10.17
N CYS A 405 1.13 21.65 -10.96
CA CYS A 405 1.97 22.01 -12.09
C CYS A 405 1.14 22.57 -13.26
N ASP A 406 1.81 23.05 -14.32
CA ASP A 406 1.14 23.73 -15.44
C ASP A 406 0.09 22.86 -16.16
N LEU A 407 0.15 21.53 -15.99
CA LEU A 407 -0.84 20.58 -16.51
C LEU A 407 -2.21 20.65 -15.82
N HIS A 408 -2.29 21.13 -14.57
CA HIS A 408 -3.53 21.26 -13.79
C HIS A 408 -4.41 19.99 -13.82
N LEU A 409 -3.81 18.82 -13.61
CA LEU A 409 -4.55 17.55 -13.66
C LEU A 409 -5.65 17.51 -12.60
N THR A 410 -6.74 16.80 -12.90
CA THR A 410 -7.79 16.55 -11.91
C THR A 410 -7.24 15.69 -10.77
N LYS A 411 -7.81 15.80 -9.56
CA LYS A 411 -7.39 14.97 -8.42
C LYS A 411 -7.54 13.47 -8.71
N SER A 412 -8.55 13.05 -9.49
CA SER A 412 -8.70 11.67 -9.99
C SER A 412 -7.51 11.25 -10.84
N SER A 413 -7.20 12.02 -11.90
CA SER A 413 -6.11 11.72 -12.83
C SER A 413 -4.76 11.67 -12.11
N ALA A 414 -4.52 12.60 -11.18
CA ALA A 414 -3.33 12.61 -10.33
C ALA A 414 -3.25 11.40 -9.39
N SER A 415 -4.40 10.92 -8.89
CA SER A 415 -4.49 9.69 -8.09
C SER A 415 -4.12 8.46 -8.94
N HIS A 416 -4.61 8.35 -10.18
CA HIS A 416 -4.25 7.25 -11.08
C HIS A 416 -2.77 7.25 -11.44
N LEU A 417 -2.18 8.42 -11.69
CA LEU A 417 -0.73 8.55 -11.90
C LEU A 417 0.06 8.03 -10.69
N THR A 418 -0.44 8.34 -9.49
CA THR A 418 0.15 7.85 -8.24
C THR A 418 -0.02 6.34 -8.07
N ALA A 419 -1.14 5.76 -8.54
CA ALA A 419 -1.35 4.32 -8.57
C ALA A 419 -0.37 3.63 -9.52
N VAL A 420 -0.08 4.20 -10.69
CA VAL A 420 0.92 3.67 -11.63
C VAL A 420 2.32 3.71 -11.04
N TYR A 421 2.68 4.79 -10.33
CA TYR A 421 3.94 4.88 -9.59
C TYR A 421 4.09 3.74 -8.57
N PHE A 422 3.11 3.56 -7.67
CA PHE A 422 3.18 2.52 -6.64
C PHE A 422 3.02 1.10 -7.20
N SER A 423 2.30 0.92 -8.31
CA SER A 423 2.25 -0.34 -9.06
C SER A 423 3.64 -0.73 -9.56
N SER A 424 4.34 0.22 -10.18
CA SER A 424 5.68 0.02 -10.72
C SER A 424 6.67 -0.25 -9.59
N PHE A 425 6.53 0.46 -8.46
CA PHE A 425 7.30 0.21 -7.25
C PHE A 425 7.11 -1.23 -6.72
N ALA A 426 5.86 -1.70 -6.57
CA ALA A 426 5.57 -3.05 -6.11
C ALA A 426 6.06 -4.12 -7.10
N ALA A 427 5.85 -3.91 -8.41
CA ALA A 427 6.31 -4.81 -9.47
C ALA A 427 7.85 -4.91 -9.50
N SER A 428 8.56 -3.80 -9.25
CA SER A 428 10.03 -3.78 -9.21
C SER A 428 10.61 -4.72 -8.14
N ARG A 429 9.91 -4.92 -7.01
CA ARG A 429 10.33 -5.82 -5.94
C ARG A 429 10.28 -7.29 -6.36
N ILE A 430 9.38 -7.65 -7.27
CA ILE A 430 9.26 -9.00 -7.85
C ILE A 430 10.34 -9.21 -8.93
N MET A 431 10.67 -8.16 -9.69
CA MET A 431 11.60 -8.21 -10.83
C MET A 431 13.07 -7.91 -10.48
N ALA A 432 13.38 -7.54 -9.22
CA ALA A 432 14.68 -7.07 -8.78
C ALA A 432 15.86 -8.02 -9.07
N ALA A 433 15.60 -9.33 -9.24
CA ALA A 433 16.62 -10.32 -9.55
C ALA A 433 17.13 -10.28 -11.02
N ILE A 434 16.44 -9.61 -11.95
CA ILE A 434 16.69 -9.73 -13.40
C ILE A 434 17.27 -8.44 -14.03
N MET A 435 17.19 -7.28 -13.37
CA MET A 435 17.24 -5.95 -14.04
C MET A 435 18.34 -4.98 -13.56
N LEU A 436 19.47 -5.46 -13.02
CA LEU A 436 20.46 -4.58 -12.37
C LEU A 436 21.34 -3.74 -13.32
N VAL A 437 21.52 -4.12 -14.58
CA VAL A 437 22.47 -3.45 -15.50
C VAL A 437 21.79 -2.48 -16.48
N VAL A 438 20.51 -2.69 -16.80
CA VAL A 438 19.76 -1.86 -17.77
C VAL A 438 19.08 -0.66 -17.09
N SER A 439 18.90 -0.68 -15.76
CA SER A 439 18.09 0.31 -15.02
C SER A 439 18.69 1.71 -14.99
N HIS A 440 20.01 1.87 -14.87
CA HIS A 440 20.63 3.17 -14.63
C HIS A 440 20.54 4.12 -15.82
N ILE A 441 20.64 3.59 -17.05
CA ILE A 441 20.51 4.38 -18.28
C ILE A 441 19.05 4.81 -18.46
N ILE A 442 18.10 3.90 -18.25
CA ILE A 442 16.67 4.19 -18.33
C ILE A 442 16.28 5.25 -17.28
N LEU A 443 16.77 5.10 -16.05
CA LEU A 443 16.50 6.04 -14.94
C LEU A 443 17.05 7.43 -15.24
N ALA A 444 18.28 7.52 -15.76
CA ALA A 444 18.90 8.79 -16.12
C ALA A 444 18.12 9.50 -17.24
N VAL A 445 17.73 8.77 -18.28
CA VAL A 445 16.93 9.32 -19.39
C VAL A 445 15.55 9.77 -18.88
N ALA A 446 14.83 8.92 -18.14
CA ALA A 446 13.52 9.26 -17.58
C ALA A 446 13.58 10.48 -16.66
N ALA A 447 14.58 10.56 -15.77
CA ALA A 447 14.77 11.71 -14.88
C ALA A 447 15.07 13.00 -15.67
N THR A 448 15.87 12.94 -16.74
CA THR A 448 16.12 14.11 -17.58
C THR A 448 14.88 14.58 -18.34
N LEU A 449 14.05 13.64 -18.84
CA LEU A 449 12.80 13.98 -19.53
C LEU A 449 11.79 14.61 -18.56
N LEU A 450 11.64 14.05 -17.36
CA LEU A 450 10.79 14.59 -16.30
C LEU A 450 11.23 16.00 -15.87
N LEU A 451 12.53 16.25 -15.76
CA LEU A 451 13.07 17.58 -15.40
C LEU A 451 12.78 18.65 -16.46
N ILE A 452 12.80 18.29 -17.75
CA ILE A 452 12.66 19.26 -18.84
C ILE A 452 11.19 19.49 -19.20
N TRP A 453 10.38 18.41 -19.24
CA TRP A 453 9.03 18.45 -19.78
C TRP A 453 7.93 17.94 -18.84
N GLY A 454 8.27 17.42 -17.66
CA GLY A 454 7.30 16.82 -16.75
C GLY A 454 6.26 17.79 -16.18
N SER A 455 6.47 19.11 -16.27
CA SER A 455 5.46 20.11 -15.89
C SER A 455 4.57 20.57 -17.05
N SER A 456 4.94 20.27 -18.31
CA SER A 456 4.30 20.83 -19.50
C SER A 456 3.68 19.77 -20.42
N LEU A 457 4.14 18.52 -20.35
CA LEU A 457 3.66 17.41 -21.18
C LEU A 457 3.15 16.27 -20.29
N GLU A 458 1.84 16.02 -20.34
CA GLU A 458 1.20 14.96 -19.57
C GLU A 458 1.81 13.58 -19.86
N ILE A 459 2.09 13.27 -21.12
CA ILE A 459 2.66 11.96 -21.52
C ILE A 459 4.10 11.72 -21.05
N VAL A 460 4.82 12.78 -20.67
CA VAL A 460 6.17 12.66 -20.10
C VAL A 460 6.10 12.45 -18.59
N LEU A 461 5.01 12.92 -17.97
CA LEU A 461 4.77 12.77 -16.54
C LEU A 461 4.32 11.34 -16.19
N TRP A 462 3.52 10.71 -17.06
CA TRP A 462 3.19 9.28 -17.03
C TRP A 462 4.40 8.40 -17.41
#